data_AF-A0A3B8M806-F1
#
_entry.id   AF-A0A3B8M806-F1
#
_cell.length_a   1.000
_cell.length_b   1.000
_cell.length_c   1.000
_cell.angle_alpha   90.00
_cell.angle_beta   90.00
_cell.angle_gamma   90.00
#
_symmetry.space_group_name_H-M   'P 1'
#
loop_
_entity.id
_entity.type
_entity.pdbx_description
1 polymer ?
#
loop_
_entity_poly.entity_id
_entity_poly.type
_entity_poly.pdbx_seq_one_letter_code
_entity_poly.pdbx_strand_id
1 'polypeptide(L)' 'MVNEQLDVEHLFTLDLQVAEGVKVLKDGPHGTRIIAEVEAGTFAGDRLNGVVVSPGGDWVTARADRS' A
#
# COMPACT_ATOMS: atom_id res chain seq x y z
N MET A 1 6.18 -22.84 -27.17
CA MET A 1 5.92 -21.98 -26.00
C MET A 1 5.73 -20.57 -26.52
N VAL A 2 4.53 -20.00 -26.41
CA VAL A 2 4.30 -18.59 -26.73
C VAL A 2 4.73 -17.80 -25.50
N ASN A 3 5.60 -16.80 -25.69
CA ASN A 3 6.01 -15.90 -24.62
C ASN A 3 4.95 -14.79 -24.53
N GLU A 4 4.01 -14.93 -23.60
CA GLU A 4 3.01 -13.89 -23.35
C GLU A 4 3.66 -12.77 -22.54
N GLN A 5 3.69 -11.56 -23.11
CA GLN A 5 4.23 -10.37 -22.47
C GLN A 5 3.13 -9.31 -22.37
N LEU A 6 3.10 -8.62 -21.23
CA LEU A 6 2.23 -7.47 -21.00
C LEU A 6 3.04 -6.18 -21.16
N ASP A 7 2.57 -5.30 -22.04
CA ASP A 7 3.10 -3.95 -22.14
C ASP A 7 2.61 -3.11 -20.97
N VAL A 8 3.54 -2.39 -20.32
CA VAL A 8 3.25 -1.57 -19.13
C VAL A 8 3.83 -0.17 -19.30
N GLU A 9 3.18 0.82 -18.67
CA GLU A 9 3.58 2.22 -18.66
C GLU A 9 3.61 2.71 -17.20
N HIS A 10 4.63 3.46 -16.81
CA HIS A 10 4.68 4.13 -15.51
C HIS A 10 3.70 5.31 -15.50
N LEU A 11 2.75 5.33 -14.56
CA LEU A 11 1.71 6.37 -14.51
C LEU A 11 2.04 7.50 -13.52
N PHE A 12 2.53 7.15 -12.33
CA PHE A 12 2.91 8.09 -11.29
C PHE A 12 3.70 7.39 -10.18
N THR A 13 4.35 8.18 -9.34
CA THR A 13 4.90 7.78 -8.05
C THR A 13 4.01 8.32 -6.93
N LEU A 14 3.77 7.51 -5.90
CA LEU A 14 2.94 7.84 -4.74
C LEU A 14 3.80 7.77 -3.48
N ASP A 15 3.89 8.89 -2.77
CA ASP A 15 4.54 9.02 -1.47
C ASP A 15 3.46 9.20 -0.40
N LEU A 16 3.42 8.28 0.58
CA LEU A 16 2.41 8.26 1.64
C LEU A 16 3.03 8.54 3.00
N GLN A 17 2.39 9.41 3.79
CA GLN A 17 2.66 9.56 5.21
C GLN A 17 1.72 8.64 6.00
N VAL A 18 2.32 7.70 6.71
CA VAL A 18 1.61 6.75 7.58
C VAL A 18 1.65 7.27 9.01
N ALA A 19 0.50 7.25 9.68
CA ALA A 19 0.35 7.64 11.07
C ALA A 19 1.30 6.85 11.99
N GLU A 20 1.75 7.51 13.06
CA GLU A 20 2.33 6.78 14.18
C GLU A 20 1.27 5.90 14.87
N GLY A 21 1.68 4.77 15.44
CA GLY A 21 0.78 3.93 16.23
C GLY A 21 -0.07 2.94 15.42
N VAL A 22 0.55 2.22 14.48
CA VAL A 22 -0.09 1.11 13.77
C VAL A 22 -0.72 0.10 14.74
N LYS A 23 -1.92 -0.39 14.43
CA LYS A 23 -2.59 -1.41 15.24
C LYS A 23 -2.11 -2.79 14.81
N VAL A 24 -1.56 -3.55 15.74
CA VAL A 24 -1.05 -4.90 15.48
C VAL A 24 -1.89 -5.93 16.23
N LEU A 25 -2.58 -6.78 15.47
CA LEU A 25 -3.37 -7.89 15.96
C LEU A 25 -2.60 -9.18 15.67
N LYS A 26 -1.96 -9.73 16.72
CA LYS A 26 -1.14 -10.93 16.64
C LYS A 26 -1.99 -12.20 16.67
N ASP A 27 -1.36 -13.32 16.31
CA ASP A 27 -1.89 -14.68 16.48
C ASP A 27 -3.24 -14.93 15.81
N GLY A 28 -3.51 -14.23 14.70
CA GLY A 28 -4.66 -14.52 13.85
C GLY A 28 -4.49 -15.86 13.12
N PRO A 29 -5.59 -16.51 12.71
CA PRO A 29 -5.55 -17.82 12.05
C PRO A 29 -4.74 -17.85 10.74
N HIS A 30 -4.48 -16.66 10.16
CA HIS A 30 -3.70 -16.49 8.93
C HIS A 30 -2.45 -15.63 9.10
N GLY A 31 -2.02 -15.37 10.34
CA GLY A 31 -0.86 -14.53 10.66
C GLY A 31 -1.23 -13.25 11.41
N THR A 32 -0.30 -12.30 11.42
CA THR A 32 -0.46 -11.02 12.14
C THR A 32 -1.14 -10.00 11.23
N ARG A 33 -2.23 -9.39 11.69
CA ARG A 33 -2.89 -8.27 10.99
C ARG A 33 -2.29 -6.95 11.48
N ILE A 34 -1.86 -6.12 10.55
CA ILE A 34 -1.35 -4.77 10.78
C ILE A 34 -2.33 -3.80 10.12
N ILE A 35 -2.77 -2.79 10.86
CA ILE A 35 -3.68 -1.74 10.37
C ILE A 35 -2.96 -0.41 10.54
N ALA A 36 -2.63 0.22 9.42
CA ALA A 36 -1.90 1.47 9.35
C ALA A 36 -2.81 2.56 8.79
N GLU A 37 -2.86 3.73 9.43
CA GLU A 37 -3.59 4.88 8.91
C GLU A 37 -2.67 5.69 7.99
N VAL A 38 -3.22 6.18 6.88
CA VAL A 38 -2.54 7.10 5.95
C VAL A 38 -3.10 8.49 6.20
N GLU A 39 -2.27 9.37 6.72
CA GLU A 39 -2.66 10.73 7.16
C GLU A 39 -2.50 11.77 6.06
N ALA A 40 -1.58 11.54 5.13
CA ALA A 40 -1.31 12.42 4.01
C ALA A 40 -0.58 11.68 2.89
N GLY A 41 -0.34 12.38 1.80
CA GLY A 41 0.45 11.88 0.71
C GLY A 41 0.54 12.88 -0.43
N THR A 42 1.43 12.60 -1.36
CA THR A 42 1.49 13.24 -2.67
C THR A 42 1.63 12.19 -3.74
N PHE A 43 1.08 12.43 -4.91
CA PHE A 43 1.40 11.66 -6.11
C PHE A 43 1.79 12.60 -7.24
N ALA A 44 2.75 12.16 -8.04
CA ALA A 44 3.24 12.89 -9.20
C ALA A 44 3.47 11.96 -10.38
N GLY A 45 3.00 12.37 -11.54
CA GLY A 45 3.12 11.66 -12.81
C GLY A 45 2.70 12.54 -13.98
N ASP A 46 3.01 12.09 -15.20
CA ASP A 46 2.88 12.90 -16.41
C ASP A 46 1.46 13.44 -16.64
N ARG A 47 0.45 12.64 -16.28
CA ARG A 47 -0.98 12.97 -16.50
C ARG A 47 -1.72 13.32 -15.22
N LEU A 48 -1.13 13.12 -14.05
CA LEU A 48 -1.84 13.19 -12.78
C LEU A 48 -0.90 13.58 -11.64
N ASN A 49 -1.24 14.67 -10.95
CA ASN A 49 -0.50 15.20 -9.81
C ASN A 49 -1.49 15.64 -8.73
N GLY A 50 -1.16 15.46 -7.45
CA GLY A 50 -2.05 15.84 -6.38
C GLY A 50 -1.60 15.39 -4.99
N VAL A 51 -2.52 15.54 -4.04
CA VAL A 51 -2.35 15.20 -2.62
C VAL A 51 -3.32 14.09 -2.22
N VAL A 52 -2.90 13.24 -1.29
CA VAL A 52 -3.78 12.26 -0.65
C VAL A 52 -4.47 12.93 0.52
N VAL A 53 -5.79 12.78 0.59
CA VAL A 53 -6.63 13.38 1.62
C VAL A 53 -6.96 12.32 2.68
N SER A 54 -6.76 12.66 3.95
CA SER A 54 -7.13 11.81 5.08
C SER A 54 -8.65 11.71 5.28
N PRO A 55 -9.16 10.63 5.90
CA PRO A 55 -8.41 9.46 6.38
C PRO A 55 -8.26 8.39 5.29
N GLY A 56 -7.08 7.76 5.23
CA GLY A 56 -6.83 6.53 4.47
C GLY A 56 -6.31 5.41 5.38
N GLY A 57 -6.17 4.20 4.85
CA GLY A 57 -5.51 3.15 5.61
C GLY A 57 -5.12 1.93 4.79
N ASP A 58 -4.20 1.15 5.34
CA ASP A 58 -3.74 -0.12 4.82
C ASP A 58 -3.94 -1.24 5.85
N TRP A 59 -4.33 -2.41 5.36
CA TRP A 59 -4.70 -3.58 6.12
C TRP A 59 -3.92 -4.79 5.63
N VAL A 60 -2.72 -4.97 6.18
CA VAL A 60 -1.79 -6.02 5.74
C VAL A 60 -1.90 -7.23 6.66
N THR A 61 -1.83 -8.44 6.09
CA THR A 61 -1.66 -9.67 6.88
C THR A 61 -0.28 -10.22 6.63
N ALA A 62 0.61 -10.12 7.62
CA ALA A 62 1.92 -10.74 7.58
C ALA A 62 1.76 -12.25 7.85
N ARG A 63 1.90 -13.04 6.79
CA ARG A 63 1.76 -14.51 6.86
C ARG A 63 3.07 -15.18 7.27
N ALA A 64 2.98 -16.44 7.69
CA ALA A 64 4.14 -17.23 8.10
C ALA A 64 5.14 -17.49 6.97
N ASP A 65 4.66 -17.56 5.73
CA ASP A 65 5.48 -17.71 4.53
C ASP A 65 6.09 -16.39 4.04
N ARG A 66 5.88 -15.29 4.79
CA ARG A 66 6.33 -13.93 4.48
C ARG A 66 5.66 -13.32 3.24
N SER A 67 4.46 -13.79 2.89
CA SER A 67 3.53 -13.08 2.00
C SER A 67 2.64 -12.08 2.73
#